data_AF-A0A937PNR9-F1
#
_entry.id   AF-A0A937PNR9-F1
#
_cell.length_a   1.000
_cell.length_b   1.000
_cell.length_c   1.000
_cell.angle_alpha   90.00
_cell.angle_beta   90.00
_cell.angle_gamma   90.00
#
_symmetry.space_group_name_H-M   'P 1'
#
loop_
_entity.id
_entity.type
_entity.pdbx_description
1 polymer ?
#
loop_
_entity_poly.entity_id
_entity_poly.type
_entity_poly.pdbx_seq_one_letter_code
_entity_poly.pdbx_strand_id
1 'polypeptide(L)'
;MTVTLATILALGCVAAAPGGEIFDHATVGFLRQIDPRPLRIIGVQYSGRVATLDTVAREQLAQMYGRAEIEGLPSAVAYLELYFNTGEYLSRPLVYVREKKMRQFVGAHLTGRAKAAFQRTNRIPPACLMNDFAARELAAAARADMQQYARAGDVPSLGGALASLSRRREYKLLVDRLYARYSALLGMGLLRLIPVAEGDWPPAEEFLRAGGVRDQEPALPAAAQELGRKLIALRDAWRRRDHHRVNSIVAELSRLLPVASADYPAVSTRRLELLYNRTYKGTLVWIGFGISLVLLIIAAASGRTWARRAGLAVFGLSTLLLAIGFVIRWAISGRAWYLPPMMNQWEAVTSSALLGAVLVIVLELIWKKNYLAIAAALYATVAMLCGHFIPVFFPGKMDSHLRALPGLLASKVMAVHVSVIVIGHALVGMTFFISVLYLLVRAWRGSLVRPASAAADLAGTEAVSSLAAIDRCNLIVAQLACWTVLLGTILGAYWADIAWARWWGWDRKETWALLTAIVYIIALHLRFVTPTRSRGLVMAVICILGCAVMMFNWIVVNFFLEGMHSYA
;
A
#
# COMPACT_ATOMS: atom_id res chain seq x y z
N MET A 1 -35.46 24.50 -2.06
CA MET A 1 -34.82 24.77 -0.75
C MET A 1 -35.01 23.54 0.13
N THR A 2 -33.93 23.14 0.81
CA THR A 2 -33.87 22.20 1.95
C THR A 2 -34.47 20.80 1.76
N VAL A 3 -33.64 19.82 1.37
CA VAL A 3 -33.60 18.45 1.96
C VAL A 3 -32.29 17.71 1.64
N THR A 4 -31.54 18.05 0.59
CA THR A 4 -30.37 17.24 0.17
C THR A 4 -29.02 17.76 0.64
N LEU A 5 -28.84 17.99 1.94
CA LEU A 5 -27.52 18.32 2.52
C LEU A 5 -27.15 17.56 3.82
N ALA A 6 -28.02 16.69 4.33
CA ALA A 6 -27.79 15.99 5.60
C ALA A 6 -27.11 14.61 5.44
N THR A 7 -27.01 14.05 4.23
CA THR A 7 -26.51 12.66 4.03
C THR A 7 -25.03 12.57 3.65
N ILE A 8 -24.33 13.69 3.45
CA ILE A 8 -22.89 13.70 3.09
C ILE A 8 -21.98 14.09 4.28
N LEU A 9 -22.55 14.52 5.40
CA LEU A 9 -21.82 14.78 6.65
C LEU A 9 -21.81 13.59 7.64
N ALA A 10 -22.35 12.44 7.27
CA ALA A 10 -22.52 11.27 8.15
C ALA A 10 -21.49 10.12 7.94
N LEU A 11 -20.39 10.36 7.22
CA LEU A 11 -19.27 9.38 7.08
C LEU A 11 -17.99 9.81 7.82
N GLY A 12 -18.08 10.88 8.62
CA GLY A 12 -17.01 11.43 9.43
C GLY A 12 -17.21 11.23 10.93
N CYS A 13 -17.66 10.06 11.37
CA CYS A 13 -17.64 9.65 12.78
C CYS A 13 -17.61 8.12 12.81
N VAL A 14 -16.40 7.54 12.81
CA VAL A 14 -16.24 6.21 13.44
C VAL A 14 -16.63 6.42 14.89
N ALA A 15 -17.88 6.11 15.22
CA ALA A 15 -18.39 6.12 16.56
C ALA A 15 -17.36 5.43 17.46
N ALA A 16 -16.85 6.19 18.44
CA ALA A 16 -16.13 5.61 19.56
C ALA A 16 -17.09 4.62 20.22
N ALA A 17 -16.91 3.32 19.97
CA ALA A 17 -17.59 2.30 20.75
C ALA A 17 -17.08 2.43 22.20
N PRO A 18 -17.95 2.75 23.18
CA PRO A 18 -17.56 2.81 24.58
C PRO A 18 -17.55 1.38 25.10
N GLY A 19 -16.37 0.83 25.36
CA GLY A 19 -16.26 -0.54 25.85
C GLY A 19 -14.83 -1.10 25.84
N GLY A 20 -14.06 -0.73 26.86
CA GLY A 20 -12.81 -1.40 27.25
C GLY A 20 -11.59 -0.51 27.15
N GLU A 21 -11.38 0.36 28.15
CA GLU A 21 -10.10 1.05 28.35
C GLU A 21 -8.97 0.01 28.54
N ILE A 22 -7.94 0.11 27.71
CA ILE A 22 -6.70 -0.66 27.80
C ILE A 22 -5.88 -0.13 28.96
N PHE A 23 -5.69 1.18 29.01
CA PHE A 23 -4.94 1.85 30.06
C PHE A 23 -5.91 2.28 31.16
N ASP A 24 -5.52 2.13 32.41
CA ASP A 24 -6.30 2.71 33.50
C ASP A 24 -6.12 4.24 33.57
N HIS A 25 -7.03 4.92 34.26
CA HIS A 25 -6.99 6.39 34.36
C HIS A 25 -5.67 6.93 34.93
N ALA A 26 -5.05 6.22 35.87
CA ALA A 26 -3.77 6.61 36.45
C ALA A 26 -2.65 6.55 35.40
N THR A 27 -2.59 5.49 34.60
CA THR A 27 -1.67 5.32 33.47
C THR A 27 -1.88 6.41 32.44
N VAL A 28 -3.13 6.67 32.02
CA VAL A 28 -3.44 7.75 31.07
C VAL A 28 -2.99 9.11 31.61
N GLY A 29 -3.21 9.36 32.91
CA GLY A 29 -2.77 10.58 33.59
C GLY A 29 -1.25 10.77 33.56
N PHE A 30 -0.49 9.72 33.81
CA PHE A 30 0.98 9.71 33.68
C PHE A 30 1.43 9.94 32.23
N LEU A 31 0.87 9.18 31.27
CA LEU A 31 1.29 9.22 29.87
C LEU A 31 1.01 10.57 29.20
N ARG A 32 -0.02 11.31 29.63
CA ARG A 32 -0.30 12.66 29.15
C ARG A 32 0.73 13.70 29.58
N GLN A 33 1.51 13.43 30.62
CA GLN A 33 2.57 14.33 31.13
C GLN A 33 3.92 14.12 30.41
N ILE A 34 4.04 13.09 29.58
CA ILE A 34 5.24 12.83 28.77
C ILE A 34 5.21 13.72 27.52
N ASP A 35 6.28 14.47 27.26
CA ASP A 35 6.41 15.26 26.03
C ASP A 35 6.64 14.32 24.83
N PRO A 36 5.69 14.21 23.89
CA PRO A 36 5.85 13.31 22.75
C PRO A 36 6.79 13.85 21.68
N ARG A 37 7.14 15.14 21.70
CA ARG A 37 7.86 15.78 20.57
C ARG A 37 9.24 15.18 20.31
N PRO A 38 10.11 14.98 21.33
CA PRO A 38 11.41 14.39 21.08
C PRO A 38 11.28 12.90 20.77
N LEU A 39 10.37 12.18 21.45
CA LEU A 39 10.08 10.76 21.17
C LEU A 39 9.71 10.51 19.71
N ARG A 40 8.84 11.36 19.15
CA ARG A 40 8.34 11.19 17.77
C ARG A 40 9.44 11.16 16.72
N ILE A 41 10.53 11.87 16.95
CA ILE A 41 11.62 12.02 15.98
C ILE A 41 12.82 11.13 16.29
N ILE A 42 12.78 10.30 17.35
CA ILE A 42 13.83 9.31 17.57
C ILE A 42 13.86 8.34 16.39
N GLY A 43 15.03 8.18 15.77
CA GLY A 43 15.29 7.18 14.75
C GLY A 43 15.43 5.78 15.35
N VAL A 44 14.76 4.82 14.75
CA VAL A 44 14.76 3.39 15.11
C VAL A 44 14.98 2.62 13.82
N GLN A 45 15.89 1.64 13.82
CA GLN A 45 16.07 0.77 12.69
C GLN A 45 14.87 -0.19 12.59
N TYR A 46 14.15 -0.11 11.49
CA TYR A 46 12.95 -0.88 11.24
C TYR A 46 12.86 -1.24 9.76
N SER A 47 12.74 -2.53 9.46
CA SER A 47 12.63 -3.05 8.10
C SER A 47 13.78 -2.63 7.17
N GLY A 48 15.01 -2.74 7.67
CA GLY A 48 16.25 -2.47 6.94
C GLY A 48 16.57 -0.98 6.71
N ARG A 49 15.79 -0.05 7.28
CA ARG A 49 16.08 1.41 7.24
C ARG A 49 15.93 2.02 8.62
N VAL A 50 16.42 3.24 8.81
CA VAL A 50 16.11 4.03 10.00
C VAL A 50 14.82 4.82 9.76
N ALA A 51 13.79 4.53 10.55
CA ALA A 51 12.49 5.19 10.54
C ALA A 51 12.27 5.99 11.83
N THR A 52 11.32 6.93 11.85
CA THR A 52 10.97 7.58 13.12
C THR A 52 10.20 6.64 14.04
N LEU A 53 10.40 6.76 15.35
CA LEU A 53 9.67 5.98 16.36
C LEU A 53 8.16 6.19 16.23
N ASP A 54 7.70 7.39 15.86
CA ASP A 54 6.27 7.63 15.59
C ASP A 54 5.78 6.81 14.39
N THR A 55 6.54 6.74 13.29
CA THR A 55 6.22 5.89 12.13
C THR A 55 6.08 4.43 12.55
N VAL A 56 7.09 3.90 13.26
CA VAL A 56 7.10 2.50 13.72
C VAL A 56 5.94 2.25 14.67
N ALA A 57 5.75 3.10 15.69
CA ALA A 57 4.67 2.97 16.65
C ALA A 57 3.30 3.01 15.99
N ARG A 58 3.05 3.94 15.06
CA ARG A 58 1.77 4.03 14.33
C ARG A 58 1.49 2.76 13.52
N GLU A 59 2.50 2.25 12.83
CA GLU A 59 2.39 1.02 12.05
C GLU A 59 2.12 -0.19 12.97
N GLN A 60 2.89 -0.36 14.04
CA GLN A 60 2.73 -1.46 15.00
C GLN A 60 1.36 -1.40 15.68
N LEU A 61 0.95 -0.25 16.18
CA LEU A 61 -0.37 -0.06 16.78
C LEU A 61 -1.49 -0.31 15.75
N ALA A 62 -1.37 0.16 14.52
CA ALA A 62 -2.38 -0.10 13.50
C ALA A 62 -2.48 -1.60 13.15
N GLN A 63 -1.36 -2.31 13.05
CA GLN A 63 -1.33 -3.74 12.75
C GLN A 63 -1.90 -4.58 13.90
N MET A 64 -1.58 -4.20 15.14
CA MET A 64 -1.93 -4.94 16.34
C MET A 64 -3.28 -4.53 16.93
N TYR A 65 -3.49 -3.25 17.23
CA TYR A 65 -4.70 -2.72 17.86
C TYR A 65 -5.80 -2.34 16.85
N GLY A 66 -5.45 -2.27 15.56
CA GLY A 66 -6.36 -1.86 14.49
C GLY A 66 -6.45 -0.34 14.33
N ARG A 67 -5.78 0.44 15.20
CA ARG A 67 -5.73 1.90 15.14
C ARG A 67 -4.31 2.39 15.42
N ALA A 68 -3.91 3.48 14.79
CA ALA A 68 -2.59 4.09 15.00
C ALA A 68 -2.46 4.79 16.38
N GLU A 69 -3.57 5.00 17.08
CA GLU A 69 -3.64 5.70 18.37
C GLU A 69 -4.55 4.92 19.33
N ILE A 70 -4.18 4.91 20.61
CA ILE A 70 -4.93 4.28 21.70
C ILE A 70 -5.37 5.40 22.64
N GLU A 71 -6.69 5.51 22.90
CA GLU A 71 -7.25 6.43 23.91
C GLU A 71 -6.83 7.91 23.76
N GLY A 72 -6.58 8.35 22.52
CA GLY A 72 -6.14 9.72 22.22
C GLY A 72 -4.69 10.03 22.62
N LEU A 73 -3.93 9.02 23.06
CA LEU A 73 -2.51 9.16 23.39
C LEU A 73 -1.65 9.19 22.12
N PRO A 74 -0.52 9.92 22.13
CA PRO A 74 0.47 9.88 21.06
C PRO A 74 0.97 8.44 20.82
N SER A 75 1.06 8.04 19.54
CA SER A 75 1.41 6.67 19.14
C SER A 75 2.73 6.18 19.75
N ALA A 76 3.79 6.99 19.70
CA ALA A 76 5.09 6.65 20.29
C ALA A 76 4.99 6.40 21.82
N VAL A 77 4.20 7.20 22.54
CA VAL A 77 4.03 7.08 23.99
C VAL A 77 3.23 5.83 24.34
N ALA A 78 2.09 5.61 23.67
CA ALA A 78 1.27 4.42 23.88
C ALA A 78 2.03 3.13 23.51
N TYR A 79 2.85 3.16 22.46
CA TYR A 79 3.68 2.03 22.07
C TYR A 79 4.75 1.71 23.12
N LEU A 80 5.45 2.73 23.64
CA LEU A 80 6.45 2.54 24.71
C LEU A 80 5.83 2.04 26.02
N GLU A 81 4.62 2.47 26.39
CA GLU A 81 3.89 1.89 27.53
C GLU A 81 3.68 0.39 27.37
N LEU A 82 3.14 -0.02 26.22
CA LEU A 82 2.90 -1.43 25.93
C LEU A 82 4.20 -2.25 25.86
N TYR A 83 5.29 -1.61 25.43
CA TYR A 83 6.59 -2.22 25.30
C TYR A 83 7.31 -2.38 26.65
N PHE A 84 7.32 -1.37 27.51
CA PHE A 84 8.01 -1.45 28.81
C PHE A 84 7.23 -2.25 29.86
N ASN A 85 5.89 -2.28 29.75
CA ASN A 85 4.98 -2.93 30.70
C ASN A 85 4.20 -4.08 30.05
N THR A 86 4.80 -4.80 29.09
CA THR A 86 4.09 -5.85 28.33
C THR A 86 3.38 -6.87 29.20
N GLY A 87 3.99 -7.24 30.34
CA GLY A 87 3.41 -8.19 31.31
C GLY A 87 2.07 -7.75 31.90
N GLU A 88 1.85 -6.44 32.11
CA GLU A 88 0.61 -5.90 32.67
C GLU A 88 -0.57 -5.99 31.68
N TYR A 89 -0.26 -5.94 30.38
CA TYR A 89 -1.26 -5.90 29.32
C TYR A 89 -1.57 -7.25 28.67
N LEU A 90 -0.92 -8.34 29.11
CA LEU A 90 -1.13 -9.68 28.54
C LEU A 90 -2.58 -10.17 28.64
N SER A 91 -3.29 -9.77 29.69
CA SER A 91 -4.68 -10.18 29.93
C SER A 91 -5.71 -9.22 29.32
N ARG A 92 -5.27 -8.07 28.77
CA ARG A 92 -6.14 -7.02 28.22
C ARG A 92 -6.47 -7.30 26.74
N PRO A 93 -7.69 -7.01 26.26
CA PRO A 93 -8.10 -7.31 24.88
C PRO A 93 -7.45 -6.34 23.88
N LEU A 94 -6.21 -6.65 23.48
CA LEU A 94 -5.34 -5.74 22.74
C LEU A 94 -5.20 -6.11 21.25
N VAL A 95 -5.10 -7.40 20.93
CA VAL A 95 -4.79 -7.89 19.58
C VAL A 95 -6.08 -7.97 18.74
N TYR A 96 -6.20 -7.10 17.74
CA TYR A 96 -7.35 -7.01 16.86
C TYR A 96 -7.34 -8.10 15.79
N VAL A 97 -8.43 -8.87 15.75
CA VAL A 97 -8.64 -9.91 14.74
C VAL A 97 -9.43 -9.32 13.58
N ARG A 98 -8.75 -8.97 12.49
CA ARG A 98 -9.36 -8.31 11.31
C ARG A 98 -10.30 -9.24 10.53
N GLU A 99 -9.84 -10.45 10.23
CA GLU A 99 -10.49 -11.32 9.26
C GLU A 99 -11.78 -11.94 9.81
N LYS A 100 -12.87 -11.84 9.06
CA LYS A 100 -14.19 -12.32 9.50
C LYS A 100 -14.21 -13.82 9.84
N LYS A 101 -13.60 -14.65 9.00
CA LYS A 101 -13.51 -16.11 9.24
C LYS A 101 -12.73 -16.41 10.52
N MET A 102 -11.57 -15.76 10.68
CA MET A 102 -10.77 -15.90 11.91
C MET A 102 -11.51 -15.37 13.13
N ARG A 103 -12.31 -14.31 13.00
CA ARG A 103 -13.14 -13.83 14.11
C ARG A 103 -14.19 -14.82 14.54
N GLN A 104 -14.87 -15.46 13.59
CA GLN A 104 -15.84 -16.51 13.89
C GLN A 104 -15.15 -17.70 14.57
N PHE A 105 -14.00 -18.11 14.03
CA PHE A 105 -13.20 -19.19 14.56
C PHE A 105 -12.73 -18.91 16.00
N VAL A 106 -12.04 -17.79 16.23
CA VAL A 106 -11.57 -17.37 17.56
C VAL A 106 -12.74 -17.19 18.53
N GLY A 107 -13.84 -16.58 18.09
CA GLY A 107 -15.02 -16.34 18.92
C GLY A 107 -15.73 -17.62 19.38
N ALA A 108 -15.65 -18.70 18.59
CA ALA A 108 -16.17 -20.01 18.98
C ALA A 108 -15.33 -20.66 20.09
N HIS A 109 -14.01 -20.48 20.06
CA HIS A 109 -13.04 -21.17 20.92
C HIS A 109 -12.61 -20.39 22.17
N LEU A 110 -12.88 -19.09 22.24
CA LEU A 110 -12.67 -18.32 23.46
C LEU A 110 -13.73 -18.64 24.51
N THR A 111 -13.30 -18.67 25.78
CA THR A 111 -14.17 -18.89 26.94
C THR A 111 -14.08 -17.74 27.94
N GLY A 112 -15.07 -17.66 28.85
CA GLY A 112 -15.07 -16.73 29.98
C GLY A 112 -14.99 -15.23 29.61
N ARG A 113 -14.21 -14.47 30.40
CA ARG A 113 -14.06 -13.01 30.25
C ARG A 113 -13.44 -12.61 28.90
N ALA A 114 -12.54 -13.43 28.36
CA ALA A 114 -11.91 -13.19 27.06
C ALA A 114 -12.93 -13.23 25.92
N LYS A 115 -13.89 -14.17 25.95
CA LYS A 115 -14.98 -14.26 24.96
C LYS A 115 -15.86 -13.01 24.96
N ALA A 116 -16.28 -12.56 26.15
CA ALA A 116 -17.13 -11.38 26.30
C ALA A 116 -16.44 -10.10 25.80
N ALA A 117 -15.16 -9.92 26.12
CA ALA A 117 -14.36 -8.80 25.61
C ALA A 117 -14.18 -8.87 24.08
N PHE A 118 -13.92 -10.07 23.54
CA PHE A 118 -13.77 -10.31 22.12
C PHE A 118 -15.05 -10.02 21.33
N GLN A 119 -16.22 -10.40 21.83
CA GLN A 119 -17.51 -10.13 21.17
C GLN A 119 -17.80 -8.62 21.05
N ARG A 120 -17.36 -7.82 22.01
CA ARG A 120 -17.55 -6.36 21.99
C ARG A 120 -16.52 -5.64 21.12
N THR A 121 -15.26 -6.08 21.16
CA THR A 121 -14.13 -5.32 20.60
C THR A 121 -13.50 -5.96 19.37
N ASN A 122 -13.79 -7.23 19.10
CA ASN A 122 -13.06 -8.11 18.18
C ASN A 122 -11.56 -8.21 18.49
N ARG A 123 -11.17 -8.03 19.76
CA ARG A 123 -9.78 -8.10 20.22
C ARG A 123 -9.58 -9.22 21.22
N ILE A 124 -8.45 -9.91 21.11
CA ILE A 124 -8.07 -10.99 22.01
C ILE A 124 -6.98 -10.55 22.99
N PRO A 125 -7.00 -11.07 24.23
CA PRO A 125 -5.88 -10.95 25.15
C PRO A 125 -4.62 -11.60 24.58
N PRO A 126 -3.47 -10.92 24.63
CA PRO A 126 -2.21 -11.50 24.19
C PRO A 126 -1.83 -12.82 24.91
N ALA A 127 -2.19 -12.98 26.18
CA ALA A 127 -2.00 -14.21 26.96
C ALA A 127 -2.67 -15.45 26.31
N CYS A 128 -3.77 -15.25 25.58
CA CYS A 128 -4.42 -16.34 24.85
C CYS A 128 -3.57 -16.87 23.68
N LEU A 129 -2.56 -16.13 23.23
CA LEU A 129 -1.60 -16.56 22.21
C LEU A 129 -0.33 -17.16 22.82
N MET A 130 0.01 -16.78 24.06
CA MET A 130 1.20 -17.28 24.79
C MET A 130 1.01 -18.68 25.38
N ASN A 131 -0.20 -18.97 25.86
CA ASN A 131 -0.46 -20.28 26.44
C ASN A 131 -0.46 -21.29 25.30
N ASP A 132 0.56 -22.13 25.26
CA ASP A 132 0.73 -23.21 24.28
C ASP A 132 -0.54 -24.10 24.22
N PHE A 133 -1.28 -24.17 25.31
CA PHE A 133 -2.60 -24.80 25.41
C PHE A 133 -3.69 -24.11 24.58
N ALA A 134 -3.79 -22.78 24.57
CA ALA A 134 -4.79 -22.04 23.79
C ALA A 134 -4.47 -22.06 22.30
N ALA A 135 -3.19 -21.97 21.92
CA ALA A 135 -2.75 -22.18 20.54
C ALA A 135 -3.00 -23.64 20.09
N ARG A 136 -2.78 -24.62 20.97
CA ARG A 136 -3.09 -26.04 20.72
C ARG A 136 -4.59 -26.31 20.65
N GLU A 137 -5.42 -25.69 21.48
CA GLU A 137 -6.89 -25.78 21.45
C GLU A 137 -7.46 -25.08 20.22
N LEU A 138 -7.01 -23.87 19.86
CA LEU A 138 -7.35 -23.28 18.56
C LEU A 138 -6.85 -24.17 17.41
N ALA A 139 -5.68 -24.78 17.49
CA ALA A 139 -5.21 -25.70 16.46
C ALA A 139 -5.94 -27.05 16.47
N ALA A 140 -6.39 -27.54 17.63
CA ALA A 140 -7.08 -28.81 17.82
C ALA A 140 -8.56 -28.69 17.45
N ALA A 141 -9.16 -27.54 17.71
CA ALA A 141 -10.52 -27.26 17.35
C ALA A 141 -10.65 -26.81 15.88
N ALA A 142 -9.61 -26.18 15.31
CA ALA A 142 -9.46 -26.10 13.85
C ALA A 142 -9.38 -27.50 13.23
N ARG A 143 -8.71 -28.46 13.92
CA ARG A 143 -8.65 -29.88 13.53
C ARG A 143 -9.99 -30.61 13.77
N ALA A 144 -10.80 -30.22 14.75
CA ALA A 144 -12.09 -30.84 15.06
C ALA A 144 -13.20 -30.37 14.11
N ASP A 145 -13.29 -29.06 13.84
CA ASP A 145 -14.12 -28.51 12.76
C ASP A 145 -13.73 -29.18 11.43
N MET A 146 -12.42 -29.35 11.17
CA MET A 146 -11.90 -30.12 10.02
C MET A 146 -12.42 -31.57 9.97
N GLN A 147 -12.53 -32.26 11.10
CA GLN A 147 -13.01 -33.65 11.17
C GLN A 147 -14.52 -33.75 11.00
N GLN A 148 -15.28 -32.78 11.51
CA GLN A 148 -16.72 -32.70 11.32
C GLN A 148 -17.08 -32.50 9.84
N TYR A 149 -16.32 -31.68 9.10
CA TYR A 149 -16.46 -31.56 7.64
C TYR A 149 -16.00 -32.80 6.86
N ALA A 150 -14.98 -33.52 7.36
CA ALA A 150 -14.56 -34.79 6.77
C ALA A 150 -15.61 -35.91 6.97
N ARG A 151 -16.37 -35.86 8.06
CA ARG A 151 -17.49 -36.77 8.36
C ARG A 151 -18.79 -36.42 7.63
N ALA A 152 -18.92 -35.20 7.12
CA ALA A 152 -20.07 -34.76 6.32
C ALA A 152 -20.15 -35.37 4.91
N GLY A 153 -19.27 -36.33 4.57
CA GLY A 153 -19.53 -37.37 3.57
C GLY A 153 -19.52 -36.98 2.08
N ASP A 154 -19.65 -35.71 1.71
CA ASP A 154 -19.56 -35.33 0.29
C ASP A 154 -18.12 -34.98 -0.09
N VAL A 155 -17.48 -35.89 -0.85
CA VAL A 155 -16.23 -35.61 -1.56
C VAL A 155 -16.58 -35.24 -3.01
N PRO A 156 -16.78 -33.96 -3.36
CA PRO A 156 -16.88 -33.60 -4.76
C PRO A 156 -15.47 -33.36 -5.30
N SER A 157 -14.98 -34.29 -6.13
CA SER A 157 -13.86 -34.12 -7.08
C SER A 157 -12.49 -33.73 -6.48
N LEU A 158 -11.44 -33.84 -7.29
CA LEU A 158 -10.08 -33.35 -6.99
C LEU A 158 -10.09 -31.88 -6.50
N GLY A 159 -11.08 -31.08 -6.95
CA GLY A 159 -11.31 -29.71 -6.51
C GLY A 159 -11.68 -29.57 -5.03
N GLY A 160 -12.47 -30.49 -4.46
CA GLY A 160 -12.83 -30.48 -3.04
C GLY A 160 -11.64 -30.80 -2.12
N ALA A 161 -10.80 -31.74 -2.53
CA ALA A 161 -9.57 -32.09 -1.82
C ALA A 161 -8.55 -30.93 -1.84
N LEU A 162 -8.33 -30.30 -2.99
CA LEU A 162 -7.48 -29.11 -3.13
C LEU A 162 -8.05 -27.90 -2.37
N ALA A 163 -9.38 -27.72 -2.36
CA ALA A 163 -10.05 -26.70 -1.55
C ALA A 163 -9.91 -26.95 -0.04
N SER A 164 -9.79 -28.21 0.39
CA SER A 164 -9.53 -28.55 1.79
C SER A 164 -8.07 -28.27 2.17
N LEU A 165 -7.10 -28.62 1.33
CA LEU A 165 -5.67 -28.37 1.55
C LEU A 165 -5.31 -26.89 1.51
N SER A 166 -5.89 -26.13 0.59
CA SER A 166 -5.74 -24.67 0.54
C SER A 166 -6.30 -23.99 1.80
N ARG A 167 -7.48 -24.42 2.29
CA ARG A 167 -8.03 -23.98 3.58
C ARG A 167 -7.15 -24.36 4.76
N ARG A 168 -6.52 -25.55 4.76
CA ARG A 168 -5.54 -25.98 5.80
C ARG A 168 -4.34 -25.04 5.85
N ARG A 169 -3.79 -24.65 4.70
CA ARG A 169 -2.67 -23.69 4.59
C ARG A 169 -3.10 -22.29 5.05
N GLU A 170 -4.31 -21.87 4.70
CA GLU A 170 -4.88 -20.56 5.05
C GLU A 170 -4.99 -20.38 6.57
N TYR A 171 -5.63 -21.31 7.30
CA TYR A 171 -5.80 -21.16 8.76
C TYR A 171 -4.48 -21.18 9.53
N LYS A 172 -3.54 -22.05 9.16
CA LYS A 172 -2.21 -22.08 9.79
C LYS A 172 -1.48 -20.75 9.59
N LEU A 173 -1.45 -20.24 8.36
CA LEU A 173 -0.84 -18.93 8.06
C LEU A 173 -1.47 -17.80 8.89
N LEU A 174 -2.77 -17.85 9.15
CA LEU A 174 -3.44 -16.82 9.93
C LEU A 174 -3.10 -16.88 11.42
N VAL A 175 -2.96 -18.08 11.98
CA VAL A 175 -2.49 -18.27 13.36
C VAL A 175 -1.03 -17.85 13.49
N ASP A 176 -0.17 -18.25 12.55
CA ASP A 176 1.24 -17.84 12.52
C ASP A 176 1.38 -16.31 12.41
N ARG A 177 0.53 -15.64 11.61
CA ARG A 177 0.49 -14.17 11.53
C ARG A 177 0.02 -13.51 12.83
N LEU A 178 -0.97 -14.08 13.52
CA LEU A 178 -1.41 -13.57 14.81
C LEU A 178 -0.31 -13.72 15.86
N TYR A 179 0.38 -14.86 15.87
CA TYR A 179 1.52 -15.11 16.74
C TYR A 179 2.71 -14.20 16.40
N ALA A 180 3.00 -13.94 15.12
CA ALA A 180 4.02 -12.99 14.70
C ALA A 180 3.68 -11.54 15.12
N ARG A 181 2.43 -11.11 14.94
CA ARG A 181 1.94 -9.80 15.42
C ARG A 181 2.04 -9.65 16.94
N TYR A 182 1.88 -10.74 17.65
CA TYR A 182 2.01 -10.78 19.09
C TYR A 182 3.47 -10.86 19.56
N SER A 183 4.29 -11.68 18.92
CA SER A 183 5.75 -11.71 19.11
C SER A 183 6.37 -10.33 18.87
N ALA A 184 5.76 -9.56 17.96
CA ALA A 184 6.10 -8.17 17.73
C ALA A 184 5.79 -7.23 18.92
N LEU A 185 4.70 -7.47 19.64
CA LEU A 185 4.37 -6.76 20.89
C LEU A 185 5.37 -7.07 22.01
N LEU A 186 5.81 -8.34 22.13
CA LEU A 186 6.79 -8.77 23.14
C LEU A 186 8.18 -8.16 22.95
N GLY A 187 8.39 -7.35 21.91
CA GLY A 187 9.71 -6.83 21.60
C GLY A 187 10.66 -7.95 21.22
N MET A 188 10.27 -8.98 20.47
CA MET A 188 11.31 -9.85 19.92
C MET A 188 11.98 -9.14 18.73
N GLY A 189 12.94 -8.27 19.01
CA GLY A 189 13.88 -7.73 18.04
C GLY A 189 13.44 -6.48 17.24
N LEU A 190 12.38 -5.78 17.69
CA LEU A 190 11.76 -4.70 16.92
C LEU A 190 12.23 -3.29 17.27
N LEU A 191 12.46 -3.01 18.56
CA LEU A 191 12.93 -1.71 18.99
C LEU A 191 14.45 -1.67 18.88
N ARG A 192 14.96 -1.46 17.68
CA ARG A 192 16.41 -1.34 17.43
C ARG A 192 16.79 0.13 17.44
N LEU A 193 17.18 0.64 18.61
CA LEU A 193 17.34 2.08 18.86
C LEU A 193 18.80 2.51 19.01
N ILE A 194 19.70 1.55 19.28
CA ILE A 194 21.11 1.81 19.55
C ILE A 194 21.88 1.61 18.26
N PRO A 195 22.41 2.70 17.66
CA PRO A 195 23.09 2.59 16.39
C PRO A 195 24.48 1.97 16.56
N VAL A 196 24.84 1.12 15.60
CA VAL A 196 26.17 0.53 15.43
C VAL A 196 26.68 0.84 14.03
N ALA A 197 27.99 0.85 13.84
CA ALA A 197 28.65 1.32 12.62
C ALA A 197 28.40 0.39 11.42
N GLU A 198 28.23 -0.92 11.64
CA GLU A 198 27.99 -1.87 10.56
C GLU A 198 26.88 -2.85 10.94
N GLY A 199 25.96 -3.09 10.01
CA GLY A 199 24.92 -4.09 10.13
C GLY A 199 23.66 -3.65 10.89
N ASP A 200 22.97 -4.67 11.39
CA ASP A 200 21.68 -4.58 12.04
C ASP A 200 21.87 -4.10 13.49
N TRP A 201 21.23 -3.00 13.86
CA TRP A 201 21.29 -2.43 15.20
C TRP A 201 20.78 -3.44 16.22
N PRO A 202 21.46 -3.59 17.38
CA PRO A 202 21.08 -4.56 18.37
C PRO A 202 19.69 -4.23 18.93
N PRO A 203 18.88 -5.26 19.18
CA PRO A 203 17.54 -5.10 19.70
C PRO A 203 17.58 -4.58 21.15
N ALA A 204 16.71 -3.63 21.49
CA ALA A 204 16.64 -3.01 22.81
C ALA A 204 16.57 -4.03 23.94
N GLU A 205 15.93 -5.18 23.71
CA GLU A 205 15.71 -6.21 24.72
C GLU A 205 16.99 -6.88 25.19
N GLU A 206 18.03 -6.89 24.35
CA GLU A 206 19.36 -7.35 24.71
C GLU A 206 19.92 -6.55 25.88
N PHE A 207 19.69 -5.24 25.88
CA PHE A 207 20.11 -4.32 26.96
C PHE A 207 19.14 -4.33 28.14
N LEU A 208 17.86 -4.64 27.91
CA LEU A 208 16.84 -4.60 28.96
C LEU A 208 16.78 -5.89 29.79
N ARG A 209 17.35 -7.03 29.36
CA ARG A 209 17.38 -8.27 30.15
C ARG A 209 18.32 -8.13 31.36
N ALA A 210 17.95 -8.80 32.46
CA ALA A 210 18.65 -8.70 33.75
C ALA A 210 20.12 -9.15 33.61
N GLY A 211 21.05 -8.21 33.74
CA GLY A 211 22.50 -8.48 33.67
C GLY A 211 23.35 -7.36 33.06
N GLY A 212 22.77 -6.40 32.33
CA GLY A 212 23.57 -5.40 31.62
C GLY A 212 24.35 -6.04 30.46
N VAL A 213 25.06 -5.20 29.70
CA VAL A 213 25.92 -5.61 28.57
C VAL A 213 26.75 -6.82 29.02
N ARG A 214 26.60 -7.98 28.35
CA ARG A 214 27.40 -9.17 28.66
C ARG A 214 28.87 -8.80 28.53
N ASP A 215 29.66 -9.04 29.58
CA ASP A 215 31.12 -8.86 29.59
C ASP A 215 31.87 -9.77 28.58
N GLN A 216 31.16 -10.56 27.75
CA GLN A 216 31.71 -11.60 26.89
C GLN A 216 31.36 -11.48 25.40
N GLU A 217 30.75 -10.38 24.95
CA GLU A 217 30.57 -10.10 23.52
C GLU A 217 31.53 -8.99 23.06
N PRO A 218 31.95 -8.95 21.78
CA PRO A 218 32.95 -7.98 21.31
C PRO A 218 32.53 -6.58 21.76
N ALA A 219 33.44 -5.89 22.47
CA ALA A 219 33.11 -4.68 23.22
C ALA A 219 32.33 -3.70 22.34
N LEU A 220 31.01 -3.62 22.58
CA LEU A 220 30.16 -2.64 21.93
C LEU A 220 30.79 -1.26 22.13
N PRO A 221 30.79 -0.38 21.10
CA PRO A 221 31.38 0.95 21.23
C PRO A 221 30.88 1.66 22.48
N ALA A 222 31.73 2.45 23.15
CA ALA A 222 31.37 3.14 24.40
C ALA A 222 30.07 3.95 24.28
N ALA A 223 29.81 4.53 23.11
CA ALA A 223 28.56 5.23 22.80
C ALA A 223 27.32 4.30 22.84
N ALA A 224 27.43 3.08 22.31
CA ALA A 224 26.34 2.10 22.33
C ALA A 224 26.05 1.61 23.75
N GLN A 225 27.09 1.41 24.58
CA GLN A 225 26.92 1.06 25.99
C GLN A 225 26.22 2.17 26.78
N GLU A 226 26.60 3.43 26.56
CA GLU A 226 25.97 4.57 27.22
C GLU A 226 24.50 4.72 26.81
N LEU A 227 24.19 4.55 25.52
CA LEU A 227 22.81 4.53 25.05
C LEU A 227 21.99 3.37 25.65
N GLY A 228 22.61 2.20 25.82
CA GLY A 228 22.02 1.07 26.54
C GLY A 228 21.67 1.42 27.98
N ARG A 229 22.58 2.08 28.72
CA ARG A 229 22.30 2.56 30.10
C ARG A 229 21.16 3.58 30.14
N LYS A 230 21.11 4.51 29.19
CA LYS A 230 20.00 5.48 29.08
C LYS A 230 18.68 4.79 28.79
N LEU A 231 18.67 3.73 27.98
CA LEU A 231 17.47 2.95 27.68
C LEU A 231 16.96 2.18 28.91
N ILE A 232 17.86 1.59 29.70
CA ILE A 232 17.53 0.96 30.99
C ILE A 232 16.93 2.01 31.94
N ALA A 233 17.60 3.16 32.08
CA ALA A 233 17.12 4.26 32.92
C ALA A 233 15.75 4.78 32.46
N LEU A 234 15.51 4.85 31.15
CA LEU A 234 14.22 5.24 30.57
C LEU A 234 13.13 4.26 31.00
N ARG A 235 13.34 2.94 30.83
CA ARG A 235 12.39 1.91 31.26
C ARG A 235 12.10 2.01 32.75
N ASP A 236 13.13 2.15 33.57
CA ASP A 236 12.99 2.17 35.03
C ASP A 236 12.24 3.41 35.51
N ALA A 237 12.54 4.59 34.93
CA ALA A 237 11.77 5.82 35.17
C ALA A 237 10.31 5.68 34.71
N TRP A 238 10.08 5.02 33.56
CA TRP A 238 8.75 4.77 33.02
C TRP A 238 7.92 3.87 33.93
N ARG A 239 8.50 2.77 34.42
CA ARG A 239 7.88 1.83 35.37
C ARG A 239 7.57 2.48 36.73
N ARG A 240 8.42 3.41 37.18
CA ARG A 240 8.20 4.21 38.39
C ARG A 240 7.19 5.34 38.21
N ARG A 241 6.64 5.53 37.01
CA ARG A 241 5.71 6.61 36.65
C ARG A 241 6.29 8.03 36.90
N ASP A 242 7.61 8.19 36.78
CA ASP A 242 8.32 9.47 36.95
C ASP A 242 8.44 10.20 35.60
N HIS A 243 7.47 11.06 35.29
CA HIS A 243 7.41 11.77 34.02
C HIS A 243 8.54 12.81 33.85
N HIS A 244 9.03 13.43 34.94
CA HIS A 244 10.13 14.39 34.89
C HIS A 244 11.42 13.69 34.44
N ARG A 245 11.72 12.53 35.03
CA ARG A 245 12.89 11.75 34.66
C ARG A 245 12.78 11.13 33.27
N VAL A 246 11.58 10.68 32.86
CA VAL A 246 11.33 10.22 31.49
C VAL A 246 11.64 11.33 30.49
N ASN A 247 11.08 12.53 30.69
CA ASN A 247 11.27 13.66 29.78
C ASN A 247 12.75 14.09 29.72
N SER A 248 13.48 14.06 30.83
CA SER A 248 14.92 14.39 30.84
C SER A 248 15.74 13.36 30.04
N ILE A 249 15.51 12.07 30.25
CA ILE A 249 16.24 11.00 29.56
C ILE A 249 15.94 11.01 28.05
N VAL A 250 14.69 11.24 27.67
CA VAL A 250 14.28 11.37 26.27
C VAL A 250 14.97 12.56 25.59
N ALA A 251 15.11 13.68 26.30
CA ALA A 251 15.83 14.85 25.80
C ALA A 251 17.34 14.56 25.63
N GLU A 252 17.95 13.82 26.56
CA GLU A 252 19.35 13.36 26.45
C GLU A 252 19.54 12.41 25.26
N LEU A 253 18.69 11.39 25.12
CA LEU A 253 18.72 10.45 23.99
C LEU A 253 18.62 11.17 22.64
N SER A 254 17.76 12.20 22.55
CA SER A 254 17.60 13.00 21.33
C SER A 254 18.87 13.76 20.93
N ARG A 255 19.77 14.03 21.88
CA ARG A 255 21.08 14.66 21.64
C ARG A 255 22.18 13.64 21.36
N LEU A 256 22.15 12.47 22.02
CA LEU A 256 23.18 11.44 21.90
C LEU A 256 23.07 10.61 20.61
N LEU A 257 21.86 10.24 20.20
CA LEU A 257 21.64 9.35 19.05
C LEU A 257 22.23 9.85 17.72
N PRO A 258 22.10 11.14 17.34
CA PRO A 258 22.70 11.64 16.11
C PRO A 258 24.23 11.63 16.09
N VAL A 259 24.88 11.62 17.26
CA VAL A 259 26.34 11.61 17.38
C VAL A 259 26.87 10.17 17.44
N ALA A 260 26.03 9.21 17.81
CA ALA A 260 26.41 7.82 18.01
C ALA A 260 26.66 7.04 16.70
N SER A 261 26.14 7.49 15.55
CA SER A 261 26.44 6.90 14.25
C SER A 261 26.33 7.94 13.13
N ALA A 262 27.27 7.89 12.19
CA ALA A 262 27.27 8.72 10.99
C ALA A 262 26.06 8.45 10.08
N ASP A 263 25.53 7.23 10.10
CA ASP A 263 24.38 6.81 9.28
C ASP A 263 23.02 7.21 9.90
N TYR A 264 23.04 7.89 11.05
CA TYR A 264 21.82 8.35 11.71
C TYR A 264 21.18 9.50 10.92
N PRO A 265 19.89 9.40 10.52
CA PRO A 265 19.28 10.42 9.67
C PRO A 265 19.23 11.82 10.30
N ALA A 266 19.45 12.83 9.45
CA ALA A 266 19.34 14.23 9.84
C ALA A 266 17.96 14.56 10.46
N VAL A 267 17.92 15.54 11.36
CA VAL A 267 16.68 15.97 12.04
C VAL A 267 15.63 16.44 11.03
N SER A 268 16.05 17.11 9.95
CA SER A 268 15.17 17.55 8.86
C SER A 268 14.46 16.38 8.18
N THR A 269 15.20 15.32 7.83
CA THR A 269 14.66 14.10 7.21
C THR A 269 13.64 13.42 8.13
N ARG A 270 13.95 13.31 9.43
CA ARG A 270 13.04 12.71 10.42
C ARG A 270 11.76 13.54 10.63
N ARG A 271 11.87 14.88 10.67
CA ARG A 271 10.70 15.77 10.72
C ARG A 271 9.86 15.69 9.45
N LEU A 272 10.50 15.58 8.29
CA LEU A 272 9.82 15.43 7.01
C LEU A 272 9.06 14.10 6.92
N GLU A 273 9.65 13.00 7.38
CA GLU A 273 8.97 11.70 7.48
C GLU A 273 7.74 11.79 8.39
N LEU A 274 7.88 12.41 9.57
CA LEU A 274 6.78 12.62 10.50
C LEU A 274 5.65 13.44 9.87
N LEU A 275 5.98 14.52 9.16
CA LEU A 275 5.01 15.35 8.46
C LEU A 275 4.29 14.52 7.39
N TYR A 276 5.04 13.85 6.52
CA TYR A 276 4.52 13.04 5.42
C TYR A 276 3.55 11.95 5.93
N ASN A 277 3.94 11.16 6.93
CA ASN A 277 3.11 10.05 7.42
C ASN A 277 1.84 10.51 8.16
N ARG A 278 1.79 11.76 8.64
CA ARG A 278 0.60 12.32 9.30
C ARG A 278 -0.34 13.02 8.33
N THR A 279 0.19 13.74 7.34
CA THR A 279 -0.60 14.57 6.43
C THR A 279 -0.95 13.85 5.14
N TYR A 280 -0.02 13.09 4.57
CA TYR A 280 -0.16 12.50 3.24
C TYR A 280 -0.80 11.12 3.31
N LYS A 281 -2.15 11.10 3.29
CA LYS A 281 -2.95 9.86 3.18
C LYS A 281 -3.38 9.52 1.74
N GLY A 282 -3.00 10.37 0.78
CA GLY A 282 -3.45 10.29 -0.62
C GLY A 282 -4.94 10.59 -0.84
N THR A 283 -5.72 10.87 0.21
CA THR A 283 -7.18 11.06 0.12
C THR A 283 -7.57 12.26 -0.73
N LEU A 284 -6.93 13.41 -0.51
CA LEU A 284 -7.21 14.62 -1.27
C LEU A 284 -6.83 14.48 -2.75
N VAL A 285 -5.83 13.65 -3.07
CA VAL A 285 -5.34 13.45 -4.43
C VAL A 285 -6.38 12.72 -5.28
N TRP A 286 -6.93 11.60 -4.81
CA TRP A 286 -7.95 10.88 -5.58
C TRP A 286 -9.27 11.65 -5.66
N ILE A 287 -9.65 12.38 -4.60
CA ILE A 287 -10.82 13.27 -4.62
C ILE A 287 -10.62 14.36 -5.67
N GLY A 288 -9.43 14.98 -5.72
CA GLY A 288 -9.08 15.98 -6.71
C GLY A 288 -9.16 15.45 -8.14
N PHE A 289 -8.59 14.26 -8.42
CA PHE A 289 -8.75 13.62 -9.73
C PHE A 289 -10.21 13.28 -10.06
N GLY A 290 -11.01 12.85 -9.08
CA GLY A 290 -12.43 12.59 -9.26
C GLY A 290 -13.25 13.85 -9.59
N ILE A 291 -12.98 14.97 -8.89
CA ILE A 291 -13.59 16.28 -9.19
C ILE A 291 -13.19 16.74 -10.59
N SER A 292 -11.91 16.64 -10.93
CA SER A 292 -11.40 16.93 -12.28
C SER A 292 -12.14 16.12 -13.33
N LEU A 293 -12.31 14.81 -13.12
CA LEU A 293 -13.03 13.93 -14.04
C LEU A 293 -14.46 14.42 -14.27
N VAL A 294 -15.21 14.72 -13.21
CA VAL A 294 -16.60 15.21 -13.30
C VAL A 294 -16.65 16.53 -14.08
N LEU A 295 -15.76 17.48 -13.78
CA LEU A 295 -15.69 18.76 -14.48
C LEU A 295 -15.37 18.61 -15.96
N LEU A 296 -14.45 17.71 -16.31
CA LEU A 296 -14.10 17.44 -17.71
C LEU A 296 -15.22 16.72 -18.47
N ILE A 297 -16.00 15.84 -17.82
CA ILE A 297 -17.21 15.23 -18.40
C ILE A 297 -18.27 16.32 -18.64
N ILE A 298 -18.51 17.20 -17.68
CA ILE A 298 -19.43 18.34 -17.84
C ILE A 298 -18.98 19.23 -19.00
N ALA A 299 -17.67 19.52 -19.09
CA ALA A 299 -17.12 20.32 -20.19
C ALA A 299 -17.33 19.67 -21.56
N ALA A 300 -17.14 18.35 -21.65
CA ALA A 300 -17.37 17.60 -22.88
C ALA A 300 -18.85 17.52 -23.27
N ALA A 301 -19.76 17.40 -22.30
CA ALA A 301 -21.20 17.31 -22.54
C ALA A 301 -21.86 18.67 -22.83
N SER A 302 -21.40 19.74 -22.17
CA SER A 302 -22.03 21.08 -22.24
C SER A 302 -21.30 22.08 -23.12
N GLY A 303 -20.09 21.76 -23.60
CA GLY A 303 -19.24 22.69 -24.35
C GLY A 303 -18.68 23.87 -23.54
N ARG A 304 -18.94 23.92 -22.23
CA ARG A 304 -18.57 25.05 -21.35
C ARG A 304 -17.05 25.11 -21.14
N THR A 305 -16.43 26.18 -21.64
CA THR A 305 -14.97 26.39 -21.57
C THR A 305 -14.44 26.62 -20.16
N TRP A 306 -15.24 27.24 -19.27
CA TRP A 306 -14.86 27.42 -17.86
C TRP A 306 -14.74 26.08 -17.14
N ALA A 307 -15.65 25.13 -17.41
CA ALA A 307 -15.62 23.80 -16.80
C ALA A 307 -14.38 23.02 -17.26
N ARG A 308 -13.97 23.18 -18.52
CA ARG A 308 -12.71 22.62 -19.03
C ARG A 308 -11.52 23.20 -18.28
N ARG A 309 -11.41 24.53 -18.17
CA ARG A 309 -10.29 25.21 -17.50
C ARG A 309 -10.22 24.82 -16.03
N ALA A 310 -11.36 24.79 -15.34
CA ALA A 310 -11.45 24.35 -13.96
C ALA A 310 -11.04 22.87 -13.81
N GLY A 311 -11.54 21.99 -14.67
CA GLY A 311 -11.17 20.57 -14.67
C GLY A 311 -9.67 20.36 -14.87
N LEU A 312 -9.08 20.99 -15.88
CA LEU A 312 -7.63 20.91 -16.13
C LEU A 312 -6.80 21.53 -15.00
N ALA A 313 -7.26 22.64 -14.39
CA ALA A 313 -6.58 23.24 -13.25
C ALA A 313 -6.59 22.30 -12.02
N VAL A 314 -7.74 21.69 -11.72
CA VAL A 314 -7.86 20.71 -10.64
C VAL A 314 -7.03 19.45 -10.94
N PHE A 315 -6.98 19.00 -12.20
CA PHE A 315 -6.11 17.91 -12.64
C PHE A 315 -4.63 18.22 -12.40
N GLY A 316 -4.18 19.40 -12.82
CA GLY A 316 -2.80 19.86 -12.64
C GLY A 316 -2.44 20.00 -11.17
N LEU A 317 -3.33 20.58 -10.35
CA LEU A 317 -3.12 20.70 -8.91
C LEU A 317 -3.04 19.32 -8.23
N SER A 318 -3.92 18.39 -8.60
CA SER A 318 -3.91 17.02 -8.05
C SER A 318 -2.63 16.28 -8.43
N THR A 319 -2.17 16.45 -9.68
CA THR A 319 -0.89 15.92 -10.17
C THR A 319 0.29 16.52 -9.41
N LEU A 320 0.27 17.84 -9.14
CA LEU A 320 1.30 18.50 -8.36
C LEU A 320 1.34 18.00 -6.91
N LEU A 321 0.18 17.84 -6.26
CA LEU A 321 0.11 17.29 -4.90
C LEU A 321 0.64 15.85 -4.84
N LEU A 322 0.32 15.02 -5.84
CA LEU A 322 0.87 13.67 -5.97
C LEU A 322 2.39 13.70 -6.20
N ALA A 323 2.88 14.60 -7.04
CA ALA A 323 4.32 14.79 -7.31
C ALA A 323 5.08 15.20 -6.04
N ILE A 324 4.54 16.15 -5.27
CA ILE A 324 5.12 16.57 -3.98
C ILE A 324 5.18 15.38 -3.02
N GLY A 325 4.09 14.60 -2.90
CA GLY A 325 4.07 13.40 -2.08
C GLY A 325 5.12 12.37 -2.53
N PHE A 326 5.24 12.13 -3.83
CA PHE A 326 6.24 11.25 -4.42
C PHE A 326 7.68 11.71 -4.12
N VAL A 327 7.99 13.00 -4.32
CA VAL A 327 9.32 13.58 -4.06
C VAL A 327 9.68 13.53 -2.58
N ILE A 328 8.75 13.88 -1.69
CA ILE A 328 8.96 13.76 -0.25
C ILE A 328 9.23 12.30 0.12
N ARG A 329 8.43 11.36 -0.40
CA ARG A 329 8.62 9.92 -0.18
C ARG A 329 9.98 9.45 -0.68
N TRP A 330 10.42 9.95 -1.83
CA TRP A 330 11.75 9.65 -2.38
C TRP A 330 12.85 10.10 -1.43
N ALA A 331 12.78 11.35 -0.94
CA ALA A 331 13.76 11.94 -0.03
C ALA A 331 13.85 11.22 1.33
N ILE A 332 12.72 10.75 1.87
CA ILE A 332 12.69 10.05 3.18
C ILE A 332 12.91 8.54 3.07
N SER A 333 12.96 7.97 1.86
CA SER A 333 13.02 6.52 1.67
C SER A 333 14.30 5.89 2.21
N GLY A 334 15.37 6.68 2.38
CA GLY A 334 16.71 6.20 2.74
C GLY A 334 17.38 5.37 1.63
N ARG A 335 16.80 5.34 0.43
CA ARG A 335 17.32 4.64 -0.75
C ARG A 335 18.29 5.54 -1.50
N ALA A 336 19.11 4.94 -2.37
CA ALA A 336 19.97 5.71 -3.26
C ALA A 336 19.15 6.67 -4.13
N TRP A 337 19.70 7.85 -4.43
CA TRP A 337 19.00 8.90 -5.18
C TRP A 337 18.48 8.44 -6.54
N TYR A 338 19.05 7.41 -7.15
CA TYR A 338 18.61 6.86 -8.44
C TYR A 338 17.46 5.84 -8.33
N LEU A 339 17.02 5.49 -7.11
CA LEU A 339 15.93 4.54 -6.85
C LEU A 339 14.65 5.30 -6.43
N PRO A 340 13.80 5.68 -7.40
CA PRO A 340 12.52 6.31 -7.07
C PRO A 340 11.59 5.35 -6.30
N PRO A 341 10.61 5.86 -5.55
CA PRO A 341 9.65 5.05 -4.81
C PRO A 341 8.63 4.40 -5.75
N MET A 342 9.09 3.38 -6.49
CA MET A 342 8.34 2.62 -7.50
C MET A 342 8.49 1.10 -7.30
N MET A 343 9.05 0.67 -6.18
CA MET A 343 9.71 -0.65 -6.04
C MET A 343 8.84 -1.70 -5.38
N ASN A 344 7.78 -1.26 -4.69
CA ASN A 344 6.69 -2.14 -4.23
C ASN A 344 5.41 -1.84 -5.03
N GLN A 345 4.40 -2.70 -4.91
CA GLN A 345 3.16 -2.54 -5.68
C GLN A 345 2.44 -1.22 -5.41
N TRP A 346 2.42 -0.77 -4.15
CA TRP A 346 1.78 0.50 -3.79
C TRP A 346 2.46 1.70 -4.43
N GLU A 347 3.77 1.70 -4.36
CA GLU A 347 4.66 2.64 -5.01
C GLU A 347 4.49 2.62 -6.53
N ALA A 348 4.42 1.45 -7.15
CA ALA A 348 4.22 1.31 -8.59
C ALA A 348 2.85 1.88 -9.06
N VAL A 349 1.75 1.63 -8.33
CA VAL A 349 0.41 2.16 -8.67
C VAL A 349 0.32 3.67 -8.51
N THR A 350 0.85 4.20 -7.41
CA THR A 350 0.83 5.66 -7.18
C THR A 350 1.74 6.39 -8.17
N SER A 351 2.86 5.77 -8.54
CA SER A 351 3.77 6.30 -9.55
C SER A 351 3.22 6.17 -10.96
N SER A 352 2.46 5.12 -11.27
CA SER A 352 1.78 4.99 -12.57
C SER A 352 0.74 6.10 -12.77
N ALA A 353 -0.02 6.42 -11.72
CA ALA A 353 -0.94 7.56 -11.72
C ALA A 353 -0.20 8.89 -11.96
N LEU A 354 0.92 9.11 -11.28
CA LEU A 354 1.72 10.33 -11.42
C LEU A 354 2.32 10.47 -12.82
N LEU A 355 3.09 9.48 -13.27
CA LEU A 355 3.81 9.54 -14.54
C LEU A 355 2.84 9.56 -15.73
N GLY A 356 1.74 8.81 -15.65
CA GLY A 356 0.65 8.88 -16.62
C GLY A 356 -0.01 10.26 -16.66
N ALA A 357 -0.28 10.87 -15.51
CA ALA A 357 -0.87 12.21 -15.45
C ALA A 357 0.07 13.29 -16.02
N VAL A 358 1.36 13.24 -15.68
CA VAL A 358 2.38 14.16 -16.22
C VAL A 358 2.49 14.02 -17.74
N LEU A 359 2.56 12.79 -18.25
CA LEU A 359 2.62 12.53 -19.69
C LEU A 359 1.40 13.14 -20.39
N VAL A 360 0.20 13.00 -19.82
CA VAL A 360 -1.02 13.56 -20.43
C VAL A 360 -1.07 15.07 -20.37
N ILE A 361 -0.54 15.70 -19.32
CA ILE A 361 -0.39 17.17 -19.31
C ILE A 361 0.45 17.59 -20.53
N VAL A 362 1.58 16.91 -20.80
CA VAL A 362 2.41 17.19 -21.96
C VAL A 362 1.65 16.96 -23.28
N LEU A 363 0.96 15.83 -23.41
CA LEU A 363 0.18 15.52 -24.63
C LEU A 363 -0.98 16.51 -24.86
N GLU A 364 -1.66 16.95 -23.80
CA GLU A 364 -2.74 17.93 -23.87
C GLU A 364 -2.22 19.31 -24.25
N LEU A 365 -1.01 19.69 -23.83
CA LEU A 365 -0.36 20.93 -24.27
C LEU A 365 -0.04 20.93 -25.77
N ILE A 366 0.33 19.78 -26.32
CA ILE A 366 0.69 19.61 -27.74
C ILE A 366 -0.57 19.51 -28.62
N TRP A 367 -1.52 18.64 -28.27
CA TRP A 367 -2.66 18.31 -29.14
C TRP A 367 -3.98 19.00 -28.77
N LYS A 368 -4.09 19.54 -27.56
CA LYS A 368 -5.25 20.31 -27.06
C LYS A 368 -6.60 19.58 -27.21
N LYS A 369 -6.61 18.24 -27.11
CA LYS A 369 -7.78 17.37 -27.27
C LYS A 369 -8.28 16.83 -25.92
N ASN A 370 -9.36 17.43 -25.41
CA ASN A 370 -10.06 17.09 -24.16
C ASN A 370 -10.17 15.60 -23.76
N TYR A 371 -10.29 14.71 -24.74
CA TYR A 371 -10.50 13.28 -24.50
C TYR A 371 -9.34 12.61 -23.76
N LEU A 372 -8.10 13.10 -23.93
CA LEU A 372 -6.93 12.58 -23.23
C LEU A 372 -6.99 12.89 -21.73
N ALA A 373 -7.34 14.13 -21.38
CA ALA A 373 -7.48 14.56 -20.00
C ALA A 373 -8.57 13.79 -19.25
N ILE A 374 -9.70 13.48 -19.91
CA ILE A 374 -10.79 12.67 -19.31
C ILE A 374 -10.29 11.25 -18.99
N ALA A 375 -9.64 10.59 -19.95
CA ALA A 375 -9.12 9.24 -19.76
C ALA A 375 -8.04 9.19 -18.67
N ALA A 376 -7.17 10.19 -18.63
CA ALA A 376 -6.13 10.31 -17.61
C ALA A 376 -6.70 10.59 -16.22
N ALA A 377 -7.69 11.48 -16.11
CA ALA A 377 -8.37 11.75 -14.85
C ALA A 377 -9.07 10.50 -14.32
N LEU A 378 -9.73 9.74 -15.20
CA LEU A 378 -10.36 8.46 -14.81
C LEU A 378 -9.32 7.42 -14.38
N TYR A 379 -8.26 7.23 -15.16
CA TYR A 379 -7.17 6.31 -14.80
C TYR A 379 -6.52 6.68 -13.47
N ALA A 380 -6.11 7.94 -13.29
CA ALA A 380 -5.47 8.42 -12.07
C ALA A 380 -6.41 8.30 -10.85
N THR A 381 -7.71 8.57 -11.03
CA THR A 381 -8.72 8.37 -9.97
C THR A 381 -8.77 6.91 -9.56
N VAL A 382 -8.91 5.99 -10.52
CA VAL A 382 -9.00 4.55 -10.23
C VAL A 382 -7.71 4.02 -9.61
N ALA A 383 -6.54 4.38 -10.15
CA ALA A 383 -5.24 3.98 -9.61
C ALA A 383 -5.05 4.46 -8.17
N MET A 384 -5.38 5.72 -7.87
CA MET A 384 -5.27 6.27 -6.52
C MET A 384 -6.31 5.69 -5.55
N LEU A 385 -7.53 5.38 -6.03
CA LEU A 385 -8.52 4.62 -5.25
C LEU A 385 -7.99 3.23 -4.90
N CYS A 386 -7.42 2.50 -5.86
CA CYS A 386 -6.77 1.22 -5.61
C CYS A 386 -5.63 1.35 -4.58
N GLY A 387 -4.73 2.33 -4.74
CA GLY A 387 -3.65 2.60 -3.79
C GLY A 387 -4.12 2.97 -2.38
N HIS A 388 -5.31 3.58 -2.25
CA HIS A 388 -5.88 3.94 -0.95
C HIS A 388 -6.63 2.76 -0.29
N PHE A 389 -7.45 2.05 -1.07
CA PHE A 389 -8.41 1.07 -0.53
C PHE A 389 -7.87 -0.36 -0.49
N ILE A 390 -6.99 -0.77 -1.41
CA ILE A 390 -6.45 -2.14 -1.41
C ILE A 390 -5.65 -2.44 -0.13
N PRO A 391 -4.75 -1.56 0.38
CA PRO A 391 -4.07 -1.83 1.66
C PRO A 391 -5.02 -1.95 2.86
N VAL A 392 -6.18 -1.28 2.79
CA VAL A 392 -7.21 -1.29 3.84
C VAL A 392 -8.05 -2.57 3.78
N PHE A 393 -8.53 -2.95 2.59
CA PHE A 393 -9.39 -4.12 2.41
C PHE A 393 -8.64 -5.44 2.31
N PHE A 394 -7.39 -5.41 1.83
CA PHE A 394 -6.50 -6.56 1.68
C PHE A 394 -5.15 -6.33 2.39
N PRO A 395 -5.13 -6.23 3.74
CA PRO A 395 -3.92 -5.97 4.49
C PRO A 395 -2.85 -7.05 4.25
N GLY A 396 -1.62 -6.63 3.98
CA GLY A 396 -0.49 -7.54 3.71
C GLY A 396 -0.48 -8.13 2.30
N LYS A 397 -1.36 -7.69 1.40
CA LYS A 397 -1.25 -7.93 -0.05
C LYS A 397 -0.64 -6.75 -0.79
N MET A 398 -0.71 -5.54 -0.22
CA MET A 398 -0.15 -4.33 -0.81
C MET A 398 0.38 -3.44 0.31
N ASP A 399 1.69 -3.40 0.48
CA ASP A 399 2.34 -2.65 1.57
C ASP A 399 2.55 -1.17 1.17
N SER A 400 1.85 -0.25 1.85
CA SER A 400 2.03 1.20 1.70
C SER A 400 3.22 1.76 2.50
N HIS A 401 3.77 0.96 3.42
CA HIS A 401 4.84 1.37 4.31
C HIS A 401 6.19 1.47 3.57
N LEU A 402 7.09 2.30 4.09
CA LEU A 402 8.44 2.46 3.57
C LEU A 402 9.35 1.37 4.14
N ARG A 403 9.76 0.44 3.28
CA ARG A 403 10.73 -0.63 3.56
C ARG A 403 12.05 -0.34 2.83
N ALA A 404 13.15 -0.88 3.36
CA ALA A 404 14.40 -0.97 2.61
C ALA A 404 14.26 -1.93 1.42
N LEU A 405 15.07 -1.73 0.39
CA LEU A 405 15.12 -2.66 -0.73
C LEU A 405 16.11 -3.78 -0.45
N PRO A 406 15.75 -5.04 -0.73
CA PRO A 406 16.71 -6.11 -0.92
C PRO A 406 17.79 -5.71 -1.95
N GLY A 407 19.06 -6.01 -1.66
CA GLY A 407 20.22 -5.52 -2.43
C GLY A 407 20.17 -5.81 -3.93
N LEU A 408 19.57 -6.94 -4.34
CA LEU A 408 19.43 -7.31 -5.77
C LEU A 408 18.51 -6.37 -6.56
N LEU A 409 17.54 -5.74 -5.88
CA LEU A 409 16.60 -4.79 -6.49
C LEU A 409 17.17 -3.36 -6.54
N ALA A 410 18.30 -3.11 -5.88
CA ALA A 410 18.90 -1.78 -5.74
C ALA A 410 19.83 -1.39 -6.91
N SER A 411 19.50 -1.79 -8.15
CA SER A 411 20.32 -1.51 -9.34
C SER A 411 19.75 -0.37 -10.19
N LYS A 412 20.63 0.36 -10.90
CA LYS A 412 20.22 1.44 -11.83
C LYS A 412 19.35 0.91 -12.97
N VAL A 413 19.64 -0.30 -13.44
CA VAL A 413 18.88 -0.96 -14.52
C VAL A 413 17.45 -1.27 -14.06
N MET A 414 17.27 -1.75 -12.83
CA MET A 414 15.94 -1.95 -12.23
C MET A 414 15.15 -0.63 -12.20
N ALA A 415 15.78 0.47 -11.77
CA ALA A 415 15.13 1.79 -11.74
C ALA A 415 14.63 2.23 -13.12
N VAL A 416 15.45 2.08 -14.16
CA VAL A 416 15.08 2.43 -15.54
C VAL A 416 13.97 1.52 -16.06
N HIS A 417 14.12 0.19 -15.89
CA HIS A 417 13.11 -0.80 -16.28
C HIS A 417 11.75 -0.47 -15.66
N VAL A 418 11.70 -0.30 -14.33
CA VAL A 418 10.47 -0.04 -13.60
C VAL A 418 9.85 1.29 -14.02
N SER A 419 10.65 2.32 -14.26
CA SER A 419 10.15 3.62 -14.73
C SER A 419 9.44 3.50 -16.08
N VAL A 420 10.08 2.83 -17.05
CA VAL A 420 9.53 2.64 -18.41
C VAL A 420 8.27 1.77 -18.37
N ILE A 421 8.30 0.64 -17.66
CA ILE A 421 7.16 -0.27 -17.61
C ILE A 421 5.98 0.35 -16.86
N VAL A 422 6.20 1.14 -15.80
CA VAL A 422 5.13 1.84 -15.06
C VAL A 422 4.42 2.87 -15.93
N ILE A 423 5.15 3.60 -16.79
CA ILE A 423 4.56 4.48 -17.81
C ILE A 423 3.72 3.65 -18.80
N GLY A 424 4.25 2.51 -19.26
CA GLY A 424 3.51 1.59 -20.14
C GLY A 424 2.21 1.10 -19.53
N HIS A 425 2.21 0.68 -18.26
CA HIS A 425 1.00 0.28 -17.55
C HIS A 425 -0.03 1.42 -17.45
N ALA A 426 0.42 2.65 -17.25
CA ALA A 426 -0.48 3.82 -17.24
C ALA A 426 -1.14 4.04 -18.59
N LEU A 427 -0.38 3.96 -19.67
CA LEU A 427 -0.87 4.13 -21.03
C LEU A 427 -1.85 3.01 -21.44
N VAL A 428 -1.55 1.74 -21.11
CA VAL A 428 -2.47 0.61 -21.32
C VAL A 428 -3.77 0.77 -20.53
N GLY A 429 -3.71 1.29 -19.30
CA GLY A 429 -4.91 1.61 -18.53
C GLY A 429 -5.74 2.74 -19.17
N MET A 430 -5.07 3.74 -19.75
CA MET A 430 -5.75 4.83 -20.45
C MET A 430 -6.41 4.39 -21.75
N THR A 431 -5.76 3.59 -22.59
CA THR A 431 -6.37 3.06 -23.82
C THR A 431 -7.62 2.25 -23.52
N PHE A 432 -7.66 1.51 -22.41
CA PHE A 432 -8.89 0.85 -21.95
C PHE A 432 -10.02 1.86 -21.74
N PHE A 433 -9.80 2.93 -20.99
CA PHE A 433 -10.83 3.94 -20.74
C PHE A 433 -11.23 4.70 -22.01
N ILE A 434 -10.29 5.04 -22.90
CA ILE A 434 -10.59 5.66 -24.19
C ILE A 434 -11.43 4.71 -25.07
N SER A 435 -11.11 3.41 -25.04
CA SER A 435 -11.82 2.37 -25.80
C SER A 435 -13.24 2.15 -25.26
N VAL A 436 -13.41 2.13 -23.94
CA VAL A 436 -14.74 2.08 -23.31
C VAL A 436 -15.55 3.32 -23.68
N LEU A 437 -14.95 4.51 -23.61
CA LEU A 437 -15.61 5.75 -24.03
C LEU A 437 -16.03 5.70 -25.51
N TYR A 438 -15.16 5.20 -26.40
CA TYR A 438 -15.47 5.01 -27.81
C TYR A 438 -16.70 4.11 -28.01
N LEU A 439 -16.76 2.97 -27.31
CA LEU A 439 -17.88 2.04 -27.39
C LEU A 439 -19.17 2.63 -26.81
N LEU A 440 -19.10 3.33 -25.67
CA LEU A 440 -20.25 4.00 -25.07
C LEU A 440 -20.83 5.08 -26.00
N VAL A 441 -19.98 5.94 -26.56
CA VAL A 441 -20.41 6.98 -27.51
C VAL A 441 -21.02 6.34 -28.77
N ARG A 442 -20.43 5.25 -29.27
CA ARG A 442 -20.96 4.52 -30.43
C ARG A 442 -22.30 3.83 -30.14
N ALA A 443 -22.45 3.22 -28.97
CA ALA A 443 -23.65 2.51 -28.54
C ALA A 443 -24.81 3.47 -28.27
N TRP A 444 -24.55 4.58 -27.57
CA TRP A 444 -25.54 5.62 -27.30
C TRP A 444 -26.10 6.26 -28.58
N ARG A 445 -25.32 6.22 -29.67
CA ARG A 445 -25.73 6.67 -31.00
C ARG A 445 -26.44 5.60 -31.85
N GLY A 446 -26.83 4.46 -31.27
CA GLY A 446 -27.62 3.42 -31.93
C GLY A 446 -26.87 2.55 -32.96
N SER A 447 -25.53 2.61 -33.01
CA SER A 447 -24.71 1.95 -34.05
C SER A 447 -24.22 0.54 -33.67
N LEU A 448 -24.91 -0.14 -32.74
CA LEU A 448 -24.62 -1.56 -32.46
C LEU A 448 -25.19 -2.51 -33.54
N VAL A 449 -26.15 -2.07 -34.37
CA VAL A 449 -26.85 -2.98 -35.33
C VAL A 449 -27.02 -2.44 -36.76
N ARG A 450 -26.81 -1.14 -37.07
CA ARG A 450 -26.89 -0.67 -38.48
C ARG A 450 -25.51 -0.52 -39.12
N PRO A 451 -25.23 -1.18 -40.26
CA PRO A 451 -24.17 -0.72 -41.15
C PRO A 451 -24.59 0.66 -41.64
N ALA A 452 -23.95 1.73 -41.14
CA ALA A 452 -24.14 3.09 -41.63
C ALA A 452 -24.23 3.17 -43.17
N SER A 453 -25.34 3.64 -43.72
CA SER A 453 -25.42 3.85 -45.17
C SER A 453 -24.34 4.85 -45.62
N ALA A 454 -23.79 4.66 -46.81
CA ALA A 454 -22.77 5.52 -47.42
C ALA A 454 -23.16 7.02 -47.46
N ALA A 455 -24.45 7.33 -47.29
CA ALA A 455 -24.97 8.69 -47.23
C ALA A 455 -24.60 9.46 -45.94
N ALA A 456 -24.27 8.79 -44.83
CA ALA A 456 -23.90 9.48 -43.58
C ALA A 456 -22.45 9.98 -43.55
N ASP A 457 -21.55 9.35 -44.34
CA ASP A 457 -20.13 9.70 -44.40
C ASP A 457 -19.86 10.97 -45.23
N LEU A 458 -20.77 11.34 -46.13
CA LEU A 458 -20.69 12.59 -46.94
C LEU A 458 -21.20 13.83 -46.20
N ALA A 459 -21.94 13.69 -45.10
CA ALA A 459 -22.65 14.80 -44.45
C ALA A 459 -21.77 15.62 -43.49
N GLY A 460 -20.48 15.31 -43.30
CA GLY A 460 -19.55 16.16 -42.55
C GLY A 460 -19.99 16.55 -41.13
N THR A 461 -20.86 15.77 -40.50
CA THR A 461 -21.46 16.13 -39.21
C THR A 461 -20.40 16.10 -38.10
N GLU A 462 -20.47 17.05 -37.15
CA GLU A 462 -19.59 17.09 -35.96
C GLU A 462 -19.58 15.76 -35.17
N ALA A 463 -20.59 14.92 -35.38
CA ALA A 463 -20.68 13.58 -34.80
C ALA A 463 -19.64 12.59 -35.35
N VAL A 464 -19.34 12.60 -36.65
CA VAL A 464 -18.29 11.75 -37.25
C VAL A 464 -16.92 12.23 -36.81
N SER A 465 -16.74 13.55 -36.65
CA SER A 465 -15.48 14.14 -36.21
C SER A 465 -15.14 13.81 -34.75
N SER A 466 -16.13 13.63 -33.86
CA SER A 466 -15.90 13.26 -32.46
C SER A 466 -15.45 11.81 -32.26
N LEU A 467 -16.06 10.83 -32.96
CA LEU A 467 -15.64 9.42 -32.89
C LEU A 467 -14.26 9.21 -33.52
N ALA A 468 -14.00 9.90 -34.64
CA ALA A 468 -12.68 9.91 -35.26
C ALA A 468 -11.62 10.55 -34.33
N ALA A 469 -11.98 11.58 -33.56
CA ALA A 469 -11.07 12.18 -32.59
C ALA A 469 -10.74 11.23 -31.43
N ILE A 470 -11.73 10.52 -30.88
CA ILE A 470 -11.52 9.51 -29.82
C ILE A 470 -10.64 8.37 -30.35
N ASP A 471 -10.93 7.87 -31.55
CA ASP A 471 -10.12 6.81 -32.18
C ASP A 471 -8.68 7.27 -32.45
N ARG A 472 -8.46 8.51 -32.93
CA ARG A 472 -7.10 9.07 -33.07
C ARG A 472 -6.37 9.15 -31.74
N CYS A 473 -7.05 9.60 -30.68
CA CYS A 473 -6.46 9.62 -29.33
C CYS A 473 -6.08 8.20 -28.88
N ASN A 474 -6.97 7.23 -29.09
CA ASN A 474 -6.72 5.83 -28.74
C ASN A 474 -5.51 5.27 -29.50
N LEU A 475 -5.42 5.53 -30.81
CA LEU A 475 -4.29 5.11 -31.62
C LEU A 475 -2.96 5.63 -31.08
N ILE A 476 -2.88 6.93 -30.77
CA ILE A 476 -1.63 7.52 -30.32
C ILE A 476 -1.22 6.96 -28.96
N VAL A 477 -2.17 6.87 -28.01
CA VAL A 477 -1.90 6.30 -26.68
C VAL A 477 -1.54 4.81 -26.80
N ALA A 478 -2.18 4.05 -27.70
CA ALA A 478 -1.87 2.65 -27.95
C ALA A 478 -0.49 2.45 -28.59
N GLN A 479 -0.05 3.35 -29.48
CA GLN A 479 1.31 3.33 -30.02
C GLN A 479 2.34 3.56 -28.91
N LEU A 480 2.13 4.58 -28.06
CA LEU A 480 3.01 4.84 -26.93
C LEU A 480 3.01 3.68 -25.93
N ALA A 481 1.84 3.09 -25.64
CA ALA A 481 1.71 1.92 -24.78
C ALA A 481 2.51 0.73 -25.35
N CYS A 482 2.36 0.45 -26.65
CA CYS A 482 3.07 -0.63 -27.33
C CYS A 482 4.58 -0.48 -27.18
N TRP A 483 5.12 0.71 -27.52
CA TRP A 483 6.55 0.96 -27.44
C TRP A 483 7.10 0.89 -26.02
N THR A 484 6.40 1.49 -25.06
CA THR A 484 6.85 1.51 -23.65
C THR A 484 6.75 0.14 -22.98
N VAL A 485 5.70 -0.65 -23.25
CA VAL A 485 5.58 -2.02 -22.74
C VAL A 485 6.64 -2.92 -23.36
N LEU A 486 6.89 -2.82 -24.67
CA LEU A 486 7.92 -3.61 -25.34
C LEU A 486 9.32 -3.28 -24.80
N LEU A 487 9.67 -1.99 -24.76
CA LEU A 487 10.95 -1.52 -24.23
C LEU A 487 11.10 -1.89 -22.75
N GLY A 488 10.06 -1.70 -21.95
CA GLY A 488 10.04 -2.11 -20.54
C GLY A 488 10.29 -3.61 -20.40
N THR A 489 9.66 -4.46 -21.22
CA THR A 489 9.84 -5.92 -21.18
C THR A 489 11.28 -6.32 -21.51
N ILE A 490 11.89 -5.70 -22.53
CA ILE A 490 13.28 -5.93 -22.93
C ILE A 490 14.25 -5.47 -21.82
N LEU A 491 14.03 -4.29 -21.24
CA LEU A 491 14.82 -3.80 -20.10
C LEU A 491 14.68 -4.71 -18.86
N GLY A 492 13.52 -5.35 -18.70
CA GLY A 492 13.27 -6.32 -17.65
C GLY A 492 14.09 -7.59 -17.84
N ALA A 493 14.12 -8.11 -19.07
CA ALA A 493 14.96 -9.25 -19.46
C ALA A 493 16.46 -8.95 -19.26
N TYR A 494 16.89 -7.75 -19.63
CA TYR A 494 18.27 -7.30 -19.39
C TYR A 494 18.61 -7.23 -17.89
N TRP A 495 17.70 -6.70 -17.07
CA TRP A 495 17.89 -6.73 -15.62
C TRP A 495 17.89 -8.16 -15.06
N ALA A 496 17.04 -9.05 -15.60
CA ALA A 496 16.97 -10.43 -15.15
C ALA A 496 18.29 -11.18 -15.38
N ASP A 497 19.00 -10.87 -16.46
CA ASP A 497 20.34 -11.40 -16.72
C ASP A 497 21.32 -11.01 -15.61
N ILE A 498 21.31 -9.74 -15.20
CA ILE A 498 22.15 -9.23 -14.11
C ILE A 498 21.76 -9.84 -12.75
N ALA A 499 20.46 -10.02 -12.51
CA ALA A 499 19.95 -10.43 -11.19
C ALA A 499 19.96 -11.95 -10.97
N TRP A 500 19.69 -12.73 -12.02
CA TRP A 500 19.46 -14.18 -11.93
C TRP A 500 20.38 -14.98 -12.86
N ALA A 501 21.35 -14.33 -13.53
CA ALA A 501 22.22 -14.93 -14.53
C ALA A 501 21.46 -15.62 -15.68
N ARG A 502 20.24 -15.12 -16.00
CA ARG A 502 19.48 -15.55 -17.17
C ARG A 502 18.70 -14.39 -17.78
N TRP A 503 18.80 -14.25 -19.09
CA TRP A 503 18.08 -13.24 -19.87
C TRP A 503 16.55 -13.42 -19.85
N TRP A 504 16.05 -14.65 -19.94
CA TRP A 504 14.61 -14.95 -20.00
C TRP A 504 14.34 -16.34 -19.42
N GLY A 505 13.36 -16.46 -18.54
CA GLY A 505 12.99 -17.69 -17.84
C GLY A 505 11.63 -18.26 -18.21
N TRP A 506 10.85 -17.60 -19.08
CA TRP A 506 9.45 -17.96 -19.35
C TRP A 506 8.61 -18.07 -18.08
N ASP A 507 8.98 -17.31 -17.04
CA ASP A 507 8.15 -17.29 -15.85
C ASP A 507 6.82 -16.59 -16.15
N ARG A 508 5.86 -16.74 -15.24
CA ARG A 508 4.52 -16.21 -15.45
C ARG A 508 4.55 -14.71 -15.72
N LYS A 509 5.32 -13.93 -14.99
CA LYS A 509 5.35 -12.47 -15.18
C LYS A 509 5.96 -12.08 -16.51
N GLU A 510 7.08 -12.69 -16.88
CA GLU A 510 7.74 -12.48 -18.18
C GLU A 510 6.79 -12.83 -19.33
N THR A 511 6.11 -13.98 -19.23
CA THR A 511 5.16 -14.46 -20.25
C THR A 511 3.96 -13.52 -20.42
N TRP A 512 3.36 -13.06 -19.32
CA TRP A 512 2.20 -12.17 -19.38
C TRP A 512 2.59 -10.73 -19.80
N ALA A 513 3.80 -10.28 -19.48
CA ALA A 513 4.33 -9.02 -19.99
C ALA A 513 4.52 -9.08 -21.52
N LEU A 514 5.12 -10.17 -22.03
CA LEU A 514 5.26 -10.41 -23.47
C LEU A 514 3.90 -10.51 -24.16
N LEU A 515 2.95 -11.24 -23.58
CA LEU A 515 1.59 -11.35 -24.15
C LEU A 515 0.90 -9.99 -24.25
N THR A 516 1.07 -9.12 -23.24
CA THR A 516 0.55 -7.75 -23.28
C THR A 516 1.16 -6.97 -24.46
N ALA A 517 2.48 -7.04 -24.65
CA ALA A 517 3.15 -6.40 -25.79
C ALA A 517 2.62 -6.92 -27.13
N ILE A 518 2.49 -8.24 -27.28
CA ILE A 518 1.99 -8.89 -28.51
C ILE A 518 0.57 -8.43 -28.83
N VAL A 519 -0.34 -8.36 -27.84
CA VAL A 519 -1.71 -7.90 -28.07
C VAL A 519 -1.74 -6.47 -28.60
N TYR A 520 -0.90 -5.57 -28.08
CA TYR A 520 -0.80 -4.19 -28.59
C TYR A 520 -0.19 -4.11 -29.98
N ILE A 521 0.83 -4.94 -30.28
CA ILE A 521 1.37 -5.08 -31.63
C ILE A 521 0.27 -5.52 -32.59
N ILE A 522 -0.51 -6.55 -32.23
CA ILE A 522 -1.65 -7.05 -33.01
C ILE A 522 -2.70 -5.95 -33.21
N ALA A 523 -3.02 -5.17 -32.17
CA ALA A 523 -3.98 -4.07 -32.27
C ALA A 523 -3.57 -3.04 -33.33
N LEU A 524 -2.27 -2.69 -33.35
CA LEU A 524 -1.71 -1.75 -34.32
C LEU A 524 -1.65 -2.35 -35.74
N HIS A 525 -1.29 -3.62 -35.89
CA HIS A 525 -1.20 -4.29 -37.20
C HIS A 525 -2.56 -4.54 -37.83
N LEU A 526 -3.53 -5.02 -37.04
CA LEU A 526 -4.89 -5.24 -37.50
C LEU A 526 -5.51 -3.94 -38.01
N ARG A 527 -5.12 -2.78 -37.50
CA ARG A 527 -5.61 -1.49 -38.00
C ARG A 527 -5.28 -1.27 -39.49
N PHE A 528 -4.14 -1.74 -39.98
CA PHE A 528 -3.76 -1.61 -41.39
C PHE A 528 -4.64 -2.47 -42.30
N VAL A 529 -4.99 -3.68 -41.84
CA VAL A 529 -5.79 -4.65 -42.62
C VAL A 529 -7.30 -4.41 -42.45
N THR A 530 -7.72 -3.82 -41.33
CA THR A 530 -9.13 -3.61 -41.02
C THR A 530 -9.73 -2.53 -41.91
N PRO A 531 -10.93 -2.76 -42.49
CA PRO A 531 -11.65 -1.76 -43.26
C PRO A 531 -11.79 -0.45 -42.49
N THR A 532 -11.61 0.70 -43.16
CA THR A 532 -11.57 2.05 -42.57
C THR A 532 -12.69 2.30 -41.55
N ARG A 533 -13.85 1.71 -41.82
CA ARG A 533 -15.07 1.87 -41.04
C ARG A 533 -15.14 1.08 -39.73
N SER A 534 -14.46 -0.05 -39.63
CA SER A 534 -14.41 -0.87 -38.41
C SER A 534 -13.13 -0.65 -37.60
N ARG A 535 -12.15 0.12 -38.12
CA ARG A 535 -10.86 0.39 -37.47
C ARG A 535 -10.97 0.79 -36.00
N GLY A 536 -11.80 1.79 -35.70
CA GLY A 536 -11.95 2.26 -34.31
C GLY A 536 -12.61 1.24 -33.38
N LEU A 537 -13.53 0.41 -33.88
CA LEU A 537 -14.18 -0.63 -33.08
C LEU A 537 -13.23 -1.79 -32.80
N VAL A 538 -12.53 -2.27 -33.83
CA VAL A 538 -11.54 -3.34 -33.69
C VAL A 538 -10.43 -2.90 -32.74
N MET A 539 -9.92 -1.68 -32.90
CA MET A 539 -8.91 -1.12 -31.99
C MET A 539 -9.43 -1.05 -30.55
N ALA A 540 -10.66 -0.56 -30.34
CA ALA A 540 -11.24 -0.45 -29.00
C ALA A 540 -11.38 -1.81 -28.31
N VAL A 541 -11.87 -2.83 -29.01
CA VAL A 541 -12.04 -4.17 -28.47
C VAL A 541 -10.68 -4.81 -28.11
N ILE A 542 -9.69 -4.69 -28.99
CA ILE A 542 -8.36 -5.27 -28.73
C ILE A 542 -7.63 -4.55 -27.60
N CYS A 543 -7.75 -3.22 -27.49
CA CYS A 543 -7.16 -2.48 -26.37
C CYS A 543 -7.79 -2.87 -25.03
N ILE A 544 -9.11 -3.13 -25.00
CA ILE A 544 -9.79 -3.64 -23.82
C ILE A 544 -9.25 -5.03 -23.44
N LEU A 545 -9.11 -5.92 -24.43
CA LEU A 545 -8.51 -7.24 -24.22
C LEU A 545 -7.05 -7.14 -23.73
N GLY A 546 -6.24 -6.26 -24.32
CA GLY A 546 -4.85 -6.03 -23.92
C GLY A 546 -4.74 -5.53 -22.48
N CYS A 547 -5.62 -4.63 -22.06
CA CYS A 547 -5.69 -4.21 -20.66
C CYS A 547 -6.14 -5.35 -19.74
N ALA A 548 -7.07 -6.22 -20.17
CA ALA A 548 -7.47 -7.39 -19.39
C ALA A 548 -6.31 -8.38 -19.19
N VAL A 549 -5.51 -8.62 -20.24
CA VAL A 549 -4.27 -9.42 -20.18
C VAL A 549 -3.27 -8.83 -19.19
N MET A 550 -3.05 -7.51 -19.24
CA MET A 550 -2.18 -6.81 -18.28
C MET A 550 -2.71 -6.92 -16.84
N MET A 551 -4.02 -6.75 -16.64
CA MET A 551 -4.66 -6.87 -15.32
C MET A 551 -4.60 -8.29 -14.78
N PHE A 552 -4.64 -9.31 -15.64
CA PHE A 552 -4.41 -10.68 -15.21
C PHE A 552 -3.01 -10.85 -14.60
N ASN A 553 -1.98 -10.25 -15.19
CA ASN A 553 -0.64 -10.25 -14.60
C ASN A 553 -0.62 -9.52 -13.25
N TRP A 554 -1.22 -8.33 -13.18
CA TRP A 554 -1.20 -7.50 -11.99
C TRP A 554 -1.99 -8.05 -10.81
N ILE A 555 -3.11 -8.72 -11.08
CA ILE A 555 -4.02 -9.21 -10.04
C ILE A 555 -3.80 -10.69 -9.81
N VAL A 556 -3.93 -11.51 -10.84
CA VAL A 556 -3.92 -12.97 -10.70
C VAL A 556 -2.50 -13.46 -10.40
N VAL A 557 -1.51 -13.05 -11.20
CA VAL A 557 -0.14 -13.54 -11.02
C VAL A 557 0.44 -13.04 -9.69
N ASN A 558 0.24 -11.76 -9.33
CA ASN A 558 0.76 -11.21 -8.09
C ASN A 558 0.06 -11.70 -6.81
N PHE A 559 -1.27 -11.82 -6.79
CA PHE A 559 -1.97 -12.12 -5.54
C PHE A 559 -2.27 -13.61 -5.34
N PHE A 560 -2.33 -14.39 -6.43
CA PHE A 560 -2.79 -15.78 -6.40
C PHE A 560 -1.73 -16.80 -6.87
N LEU A 561 -0.67 -16.39 -7.59
CA LEU A 561 0.33 -17.33 -8.14
C LEU A 561 1.75 -17.04 -7.61
N GLU A 562 2.16 -17.70 -6.52
CA GLU A 562 3.49 -17.54 -5.87
C GLU A 562 4.67 -17.78 -6.83
N GLY A 563 5.56 -16.79 -7.03
CA GLY A 563 6.76 -16.90 -7.89
C GLY A 563 7.90 -15.95 -7.47
N MET A 564 9.08 -16.07 -8.11
CA MET A 564 10.34 -15.35 -7.78
C MET A 564 10.26 -13.82 -7.87
N HIS A 565 9.14 -13.28 -8.34
CA HIS A 565 8.90 -11.85 -8.50
C HIS A 565 7.72 -11.37 -7.66
N SER A 566 7.24 -12.13 -6.68
CA SER A 566 6.16 -11.69 -5.81
C SER A 566 6.62 -10.50 -4.95
N TYR A 567 6.28 -9.28 -5.38
CA TYR A 567 6.46 -8.04 -4.61
C TYR A 567 5.17 -7.61 -3.88
N ALA A 568 4.21 -8.55 -3.75
CA ALA A 568 2.91 -8.40 -3.10
C ALA A 568 3.03 -8.65 -1.58
#